data_AF-A0A7C6YAW1-F1
#
_entry.id   AF-A0A7C6YAW1-F1
#
_cell.length_a   1.000
_cell.length_b   1.000
_cell.length_c   1.000
_cell.angle_alpha   90.00
_cell.angle_beta   90.00
_cell.angle_gamma   90.00
#
_symmetry.space_group_name_H-M   'P 1'
#
loop_
_entity.id
_entity.type
_entity.pdbx_description
1 polymer ?
#
loop_
_entity_poly.entity_id
_entity_poly.type
_entity_poly.pdbx_seq_one_letter_code
_entity_poly.pdbx_strand_id
1 'polypeptide(L)'
;MELFKTFSFDAIIILVLVISFFVGIYYGIYRQVGLVLKLGLPFIALYFVFNGLMNIYLKTTRLGLFKKSANRYLFNALLVYILAYVLLFSLTGFIYYLFRPSVKKRVLTQSNIYLRIVGGFIGLISGFLICTILAYFIKPFINYNYDNPLTKALIASENKVLTISKLNQYQNINVERFEEYKETIDLFTGRRALDFYSLFEQKLTSLPELELKLKTEIQPLLSENSKNLITSNDILKELIRKDGNKRVYEKIMEAEKENSNFVLIEETLLEINNNRAFIWVYYEYLGTDISELSFNGLVSFSQNNLDEMLLELPDHKSRLDFKEDLAACEYYLDHGQVFSGYLSAELEANDLKTYVTTFENLLKAEALQDYSERFLKTESAKYPKLAKIFKNYQKNIKVINNLPNNLSFVVKLVLAEEEKNWFQNPLWEKHTLLKYYLYDALSAQSNRGHELYSEYFFANYLAVSENYEVFGVREFEECLERLDETVKSGLLRQEVAEKFVTNLLLDEESIITDMERRNITSASFYEDILALEHEYLTDSLKAELLKR
;
A
#
# COMPACT_ATOMS: atom_id res chain seq x y z
N MET A 1 -16.38 -7.19 17.69
CA MET A 1 -15.65 -6.30 16.76
C MET A 1 -16.43 -5.99 15.48
N GLU A 2 -17.46 -6.78 15.12
CA GLU A 2 -18.29 -6.56 13.93
C GLU A 2 -19.29 -5.38 14.01
N LEU A 3 -19.78 -5.02 15.21
CA LEU A 3 -20.73 -3.91 15.41
C LEU A 3 -20.20 -2.53 14.96
N PHE A 4 -18.88 -2.37 14.83
CA PHE A 4 -18.26 -1.13 14.31
C PHE A 4 -17.93 -1.20 12.81
N LYS A 5 -17.99 -2.38 12.16
CA LYS A 5 -17.81 -2.50 10.70
C LYS A 5 -19.00 -1.94 9.92
N THR A 6 -20.19 -1.90 10.53
CA THR A 6 -21.44 -1.40 9.92
C THR A 6 -21.82 0.02 10.35
N PHE A 7 -21.05 0.66 11.23
CA PHE A 7 -21.38 1.98 11.72
C PHE A 7 -20.99 3.06 10.69
N SER A 8 -21.98 3.62 9.99
CA SER A 8 -21.75 4.66 8.98
C SER A 8 -21.35 5.99 9.62
N PHE A 9 -20.18 6.51 9.24
CA PHE A 9 -19.70 7.83 9.67
C PHE A 9 -20.69 8.96 9.30
N ASP A 10 -21.50 8.78 8.25
CA ASP A 10 -22.57 9.71 7.89
C ASP A 10 -23.58 9.93 9.04
N ALA A 11 -23.84 8.91 9.86
CA ALA A 11 -24.72 9.06 11.03
C ALA A 11 -24.12 9.99 12.09
N ILE A 12 -22.80 9.92 12.31
CA ILE A 12 -22.08 10.86 13.19
C ILE A 12 -22.12 12.27 12.59
N ILE A 13 -21.87 12.41 11.28
CA ILE A 13 -21.92 13.71 10.61
C ILE A 13 -23.30 14.35 10.80
N ILE A 14 -24.39 13.62 10.54
CA ILE A 14 -25.76 14.11 10.72
C ILE A 14 -26.00 14.52 12.17
N LEU A 15 -25.64 13.67 13.12
CA LEU A 15 -25.83 13.96 14.55
C LEU A 15 -25.12 15.23 14.98
N VAL A 16 -23.84 15.38 14.58
CA VAL A 16 -23.03 16.56 14.90
C VAL A 16 -23.59 17.81 14.24
N LEU A 17 -24.03 17.74 12.98
CA LEU A 17 -24.62 18.88 12.26
C LEU A 17 -25.94 19.31 12.90
N VAL A 18 -26.83 18.37 13.23
CA VAL A 18 -28.12 18.64 13.87
C VAL A 18 -27.93 19.28 15.24
N ILE A 19 -27.06 18.69 16.08
CA ILE A 19 -26.74 19.25 17.40
C ILE A 19 -26.15 20.67 17.23
N SER A 20 -25.20 20.84 16.32
CA SER A 20 -24.53 22.14 16.11
C SER A 20 -25.50 23.20 15.61
N PHE A 21 -26.48 22.85 14.78
CA PHE A 21 -27.55 23.73 14.33
C PHE A 21 -28.45 24.17 15.51
N PHE A 22 -28.94 23.24 16.33
CA PHE A 22 -29.78 23.58 17.49
C PHE A 22 -29.02 24.40 18.54
N VAL A 23 -27.76 24.04 18.80
CA VAL A 23 -26.85 24.81 19.68
C VAL A 23 -26.60 26.21 19.09
N GLY A 24 -26.57 26.34 17.77
CA GLY A 24 -26.49 27.61 17.05
C GLY A 24 -27.70 28.50 17.26
N ILE A 25 -28.91 27.95 17.14
CA ILE A 25 -30.17 28.64 17.39
C ILE A 25 -30.26 29.09 18.86
N TYR A 26 -29.89 28.19 19.79
CA TYR A 26 -30.03 28.43 21.23
C TYR A 26 -29.08 29.51 21.75
N TYR A 27 -27.81 29.48 21.36
CA TYR A 27 -26.80 30.40 21.89
C TYR A 27 -26.57 31.66 21.04
N GLY A 28 -27.10 31.70 19.81
CA GLY A 28 -27.03 32.84 18.90
C GLY A 28 -25.65 33.08 18.25
N ILE A 29 -25.64 34.00 17.29
CA ILE A 29 -24.51 34.30 16.38
C ILE A 29 -23.20 34.54 17.13
N TYR A 30 -23.20 35.40 18.15
CA TYR A 30 -21.97 35.84 18.80
C TYR A 30 -21.17 34.66 19.36
N ARG A 31 -21.85 33.71 20.04
CA ARG A 31 -21.18 32.52 20.61
C ARG A 31 -20.72 31.57 19.50
N GLN A 32 -21.49 31.43 18.43
CA GLN A 32 -21.14 30.55 17.32
C GLN A 32 -19.94 31.07 16.53
N VAL A 33 -19.89 32.36 16.22
CA VAL A 33 -18.70 32.97 15.61
C VAL A 33 -17.47 32.76 16.49
N GLY A 34 -17.61 32.91 17.81
CA GLY A 34 -16.54 32.60 18.76
C GLY A 34 -16.09 31.14 18.72
N LEU A 35 -17.02 30.20 18.56
CA LEU A 35 -16.71 28.77 18.45
C LEU A 35 -16.03 28.44 17.12
N VAL A 36 -16.54 28.95 15.99
CA VAL A 36 -15.92 28.81 14.66
C VAL A 36 -14.49 29.34 14.69
N LEU A 37 -14.27 30.53 15.27
CA LEU A 37 -12.92 31.10 15.38
C LEU A 37 -12.02 30.24 16.26
N LYS A 38 -12.50 29.76 17.41
CA LYS A 38 -11.72 28.88 18.29
C LYS A 38 -11.34 27.56 17.62
N LEU A 39 -12.23 26.97 16.82
CA LEU A 39 -11.99 25.70 16.14
C LEU A 39 -11.15 25.88 14.86
N GLY A 40 -11.43 26.91 14.07
CA GLY A 40 -10.85 27.13 12.74
C GLY A 40 -9.53 27.90 12.76
N LEU A 41 -9.39 28.93 13.60
CA LEU A 41 -8.19 29.77 13.63
C LEU A 41 -6.91 29.00 14.00
N PRO A 42 -6.93 28.01 14.93
CA PRO A 42 -5.75 27.17 15.18
C PRO A 42 -5.24 26.46 13.93
N PHE A 43 -6.13 25.95 13.06
CA PHE A 43 -5.68 25.32 11.81
C PHE A 43 -4.99 26.30 10.86
N ILE A 44 -5.58 27.49 10.70
CA ILE A 44 -5.00 28.55 9.88
C ILE A 44 -3.64 28.98 10.45
N ALA A 45 -3.53 29.15 11.76
CA ALA A 45 -2.28 29.51 12.41
C ALA A 45 -1.22 28.42 12.21
N LEU A 46 -1.58 27.15 12.45
CA LEU A 46 -0.68 26.00 12.25
C LEU A 46 -0.17 25.89 10.82
N TYR A 47 -1.00 26.18 9.82
CA TYR A 47 -0.57 26.21 8.42
C TYR A 47 0.70 27.05 8.21
N PHE A 48 0.84 28.18 8.90
CA PHE A 48 2.01 29.06 8.78
C PHE A 48 3.14 28.72 9.77
N VAL A 49 2.80 28.36 11.01
CA VAL A 49 3.82 28.25 12.09
C VAL A 49 4.34 26.82 12.31
N PHE A 50 3.66 25.80 11.79
CA PHE A 50 3.97 24.40 12.14
C PHE A 50 5.39 23.97 11.71
N ASN A 51 5.88 24.42 10.56
CA ASN A 51 7.26 24.15 10.13
C ASN A 51 8.28 24.69 11.15
N GLY A 52 8.03 25.90 11.68
CA GLY A 52 8.86 26.49 12.74
C GLY A 52 8.80 25.73 14.05
N LEU A 53 7.60 25.31 14.47
CA LEU A 53 7.41 24.48 15.67
C LEU A 53 8.13 23.13 15.56
N MET A 54 8.06 22.49 14.40
CA MET A 54 8.75 21.22 14.18
C MET A 54 10.27 21.37 14.22
N ASN A 55 10.82 22.46 13.67
CA ASN A 55 12.24 22.74 13.76
C ASN A 55 12.71 22.95 15.21
N ILE A 56 11.91 23.60 16.05
CA ILE A 56 12.18 23.74 17.49
C ILE A 56 12.16 22.36 18.16
N TYR A 57 11.15 21.55 17.86
CA TYR A 57 11.04 20.18 18.39
C TYR A 57 12.26 19.32 18.03
N LEU A 58 12.68 19.31 16.77
CA LEU A 58 13.85 18.55 16.32
C LEU A 58 15.15 19.01 16.98
N LYS A 59 15.33 20.33 17.18
CA LYS A 59 16.50 20.86 17.88
C LYS A 59 16.52 20.45 19.35
N THR A 60 15.35 20.43 19.99
CA THR A 60 15.20 20.09 21.41
C THR A 60 15.34 18.58 21.64
N THR A 61 14.83 17.75 20.74
CA THR A 61 14.91 16.27 20.87
C THR A 61 16.29 15.69 20.62
N ARG A 62 17.21 16.43 19.97
CA ARG A 62 18.65 16.09 19.97
C ARG A 62 19.26 15.99 21.38
N LEU A 63 18.57 16.49 22.42
CA LEU A 63 18.99 16.44 23.83
C LEU A 63 18.49 15.20 24.60
N GLY A 64 17.90 14.19 23.94
CA GLY A 64 17.85 12.81 24.49
C GLY A 64 16.52 12.27 25.04
N LEU A 65 15.36 12.90 24.80
CA LEU A 65 14.08 12.42 25.36
C LEU A 65 13.23 11.52 24.44
N PHE A 66 13.49 11.49 23.12
CA PHE A 66 12.78 10.59 22.20
C PHE A 66 13.75 10.04 21.14
N LYS A 67 13.95 8.72 21.09
CA LYS A 67 14.80 8.08 20.06
C LYS A 67 14.18 8.31 18.69
N LYS A 68 14.98 8.82 17.74
CA LYS A 68 14.63 8.83 16.31
C LYS A 68 14.47 7.37 15.88
N SER A 69 13.26 6.96 15.55
CA SER A 69 13.03 5.74 14.77
C SER A 69 12.62 6.19 13.38
N ALA A 70 13.24 5.60 12.36
CA ALA A 70 12.90 5.87 10.96
C ALA A 70 11.43 5.55 10.63
N ASN A 71 10.74 4.78 11.47
CA ASN A 71 9.39 4.28 11.20
C ASN A 71 8.29 5.05 11.97
N ARG A 72 8.61 6.22 12.54
CA ARG A 72 7.69 7.00 13.39
C ARG A 72 7.76 8.50 13.15
N TYR A 73 8.11 8.94 11.94
CA TYR A 73 8.17 10.36 11.60
C TYR A 73 6.79 11.00 11.75
N LEU A 74 5.76 10.45 11.11
CA LEU A 74 4.42 11.00 11.15
C LEU A 74 3.88 11.04 12.58
N PHE A 75 4.07 9.98 13.37
CA PHE A 75 3.62 9.94 14.75
C PHE A 75 4.16 11.12 15.58
N ASN A 76 5.46 11.40 15.48
CA ASN A 76 6.07 12.51 16.18
C ASN A 76 5.55 13.86 15.68
N ALA A 77 5.42 14.04 14.36
CA ALA A 77 4.89 15.26 13.77
C ALA A 77 3.43 15.52 14.21
N LEU A 78 2.61 14.47 14.28
CA LEU A 78 1.24 14.53 14.75
C LEU A 78 1.14 14.89 16.23
N LEU A 79 1.98 14.31 17.07
CA LEU A 79 2.01 14.66 18.49
C LEU A 79 2.29 16.16 18.67
N VAL A 80 3.29 16.69 17.97
CA VAL A 80 3.59 18.14 17.99
C VAL A 80 2.42 18.95 17.45
N TYR A 81 1.80 18.50 16.36
CA TYR A 81 0.65 19.17 15.75
C TYR A 81 -0.54 19.27 16.70
N ILE A 82 -0.89 18.16 17.36
CA ILE A 82 -1.99 18.09 18.32
C ILE A 82 -1.71 18.99 19.53
N LEU A 83 -0.51 18.92 20.11
CA LEU A 83 -0.13 19.77 21.24
C LEU A 83 -0.20 21.26 20.87
N ALA A 84 0.31 21.62 19.71
CA ALA A 84 0.26 22.99 19.21
C ALA A 84 -1.18 23.44 18.91
N TYR A 85 -2.01 22.56 18.35
CA TYR A 85 -3.43 22.83 18.14
C TYR A 85 -4.14 23.11 19.45
N VAL A 86 -3.97 22.27 20.47
CA VAL A 86 -4.60 22.44 21.80
C VAL A 86 -4.14 23.75 22.46
N LEU A 87 -2.86 24.11 22.33
CA LEU A 87 -2.32 25.36 22.84
C LEU A 87 -2.96 26.57 22.14
N LEU A 88 -3.03 26.57 20.80
CA LEU A 88 -3.63 27.65 20.02
C LEU A 88 -5.15 27.74 20.23
N PHE A 89 -5.83 26.60 20.33
CA PHE A 89 -7.24 26.53 20.69
C PHE A 89 -7.50 27.17 22.07
N SER A 90 -6.64 26.89 23.05
CA SER A 90 -6.72 27.49 24.38
C SER A 90 -6.43 29.00 24.36
N LEU A 91 -5.42 29.42 23.59
CA LEU A 91 -5.03 30.83 23.45
C LEU A 91 -6.13 31.66 22.79
N THR A 92 -6.67 31.20 21.65
CA THR A 92 -7.82 31.83 20.99
C THR A 92 -9.05 31.81 21.90
N GLY A 93 -9.19 30.74 22.67
CA GLY A 93 -10.12 30.58 23.78
C GLY A 93 -10.07 31.75 24.77
N PHE A 94 -8.87 32.04 25.27
CA PHE A 94 -8.54 33.07 26.24
C PHE A 94 -8.72 34.49 25.67
N ILE A 95 -8.22 34.76 24.46
CA ILE A 95 -8.38 36.06 23.79
C ILE A 95 -9.88 36.39 23.64
N TYR A 96 -10.67 35.45 23.14
CA TYR A 96 -12.11 35.65 22.99
C TYR A 96 -12.81 35.87 24.35
N TYR A 97 -12.32 35.27 25.43
CA TYR A 97 -12.84 35.51 26.77
C TYR A 97 -12.59 36.95 27.25
N LEU A 98 -11.40 37.52 26.98
CA LEU A 98 -11.06 38.89 27.34
C LEU A 98 -11.98 39.93 26.68
N PHE A 99 -12.41 39.69 25.43
CA PHE A 99 -13.27 40.61 24.67
C PHE A 99 -14.76 40.28 24.75
N ARG A 100 -15.17 39.43 25.70
CA ARG A 100 -16.57 38.99 25.81
C ARG A 100 -17.45 40.13 26.34
N PRO A 101 -18.60 40.44 25.71
CA PRO A 101 -19.54 41.43 26.22
C PRO A 101 -20.09 41.00 27.58
N SER A 102 -20.24 41.98 28.48
CA SER A 102 -20.66 41.76 29.87
C SER A 102 -21.98 40.98 29.95
N VAL A 103 -22.11 40.14 30.99
CA VAL A 103 -23.28 39.28 31.22
C VAL A 103 -24.59 40.10 31.23
N LYS A 104 -24.56 41.33 31.76
CA LYS A 104 -25.69 42.27 31.76
C LYS A 104 -26.22 42.61 30.36
N LYS A 105 -25.37 42.91 29.38
CA LYS A 105 -25.82 43.20 28.00
C LYS A 105 -26.46 41.99 27.32
N ARG A 106 -26.07 40.77 27.72
CA ARG A 106 -26.47 39.51 27.09
C ARG A 106 -27.84 38.99 27.55
N VAL A 107 -28.23 39.28 28.80
CA VAL A 107 -29.53 38.87 29.35
C VAL A 107 -30.64 39.84 28.95
N LEU A 108 -30.30 41.13 28.76
CA LEU A 108 -31.27 42.20 28.48
C LEU A 108 -31.61 42.39 26.99
N THR A 109 -30.88 41.75 26.07
CA THR A 109 -31.18 41.81 24.63
C THR A 109 -31.87 40.53 24.17
N GLN A 110 -33.18 40.60 23.90
CA GLN A 110 -33.87 39.50 23.22
C GLN A 110 -33.32 39.38 21.79
N SER A 111 -32.58 38.32 21.52
CA SER A 111 -32.11 38.03 20.16
C SER A 111 -33.32 37.85 19.23
N ASN A 112 -33.39 38.68 18.19
CA ASN A 112 -34.34 38.54 17.09
C ASN A 112 -34.30 37.11 16.53
N ILE A 113 -35.47 36.56 16.15
CA ILE A 113 -35.63 35.23 15.56
C ILE A 113 -34.70 35.06 14.34
N TYR A 114 -34.59 36.08 13.50
CA TYR A 114 -33.67 36.07 12.35
C TYR A 114 -32.21 35.86 12.78
N LEU A 115 -31.76 36.50 13.87
CA LEU A 115 -30.41 36.31 14.39
C LEU A 115 -30.20 34.91 14.97
N ARG A 116 -31.25 34.27 15.51
CA ARG A 116 -31.17 32.87 15.97
C ARG A 116 -31.03 31.89 14.80
N ILE A 117 -31.77 32.11 13.71
CA ILE A 117 -31.68 31.30 12.48
C ILE A 117 -30.28 31.42 11.86
N VAL A 118 -29.76 32.64 11.72
CA VAL A 118 -28.38 32.86 11.24
C VAL A 118 -27.36 32.21 12.20
N GLY A 119 -27.61 32.25 13.51
CA GLY A 119 -26.82 31.50 14.50
C GLY A 119 -26.83 29.99 14.25
N GLY A 120 -27.96 29.41 13.86
CA GLY A 120 -28.08 28.02 13.43
C GLY A 120 -27.19 27.70 12.23
N PHE A 121 -27.23 28.52 11.18
CA PHE A 121 -26.38 28.33 9.99
C PHE A 121 -24.88 28.45 10.31
N ILE A 122 -24.47 29.40 11.15
CA ILE A 122 -23.07 29.47 11.62
C ILE A 122 -22.73 28.26 12.48
N GLY A 123 -23.70 27.73 13.24
CA GLY A 123 -23.58 26.47 13.95
C GLY A 123 -23.24 25.29 13.03
N LEU A 124 -23.81 25.22 11.82
CA LEU A 124 -23.43 24.19 10.84
C LEU A 124 -21.96 24.30 10.42
N ILE A 125 -21.39 25.50 10.32
CA ILE A 125 -19.95 25.70 10.04
C ILE A 125 -19.11 25.16 11.19
N SER A 126 -19.50 25.42 12.44
CA SER A 126 -18.86 24.81 13.62
C SER A 126 -18.95 23.29 13.57
N GLY A 127 -20.12 22.75 13.22
CA GLY A 127 -20.36 21.32 13.07
C GLY A 127 -19.48 20.69 12.00
N PHE A 128 -19.31 21.35 10.86
CA PHE A 128 -18.39 20.93 9.80
C PHE A 128 -16.94 20.84 10.31
N LEU A 129 -16.43 21.87 11.00
CA LEU A 129 -15.08 21.84 11.57
C LEU A 129 -14.90 20.72 12.60
N ILE A 130 -15.92 20.47 13.42
CA ILE A 130 -15.94 19.35 14.37
C ILE A 130 -15.91 18.01 13.61
N CYS A 131 -16.72 17.84 12.56
CA CYS A 131 -16.70 16.64 11.72
C CYS A 131 -15.32 16.42 11.09
N THR A 132 -14.63 17.46 10.60
CA THR A 132 -13.27 17.34 10.06
C THR A 132 -12.27 16.88 11.12
N ILE A 133 -12.35 17.43 12.35
CA ILE A 133 -11.51 16.99 13.48
C ILE A 133 -11.82 15.53 13.84
N LEU A 134 -13.11 15.18 13.97
CA LEU A 134 -13.55 13.84 14.32
C LEU A 134 -13.17 12.82 13.25
N ALA A 135 -13.28 13.17 11.97
CA ALA A 135 -12.87 12.30 10.86
C ALA A 135 -11.43 11.84 11.07
N TYR A 136 -10.53 12.75 11.45
CA TYR A 136 -9.15 12.40 11.72
C TYR A 136 -8.97 11.50 12.97
N PHE A 137 -9.58 11.85 14.10
CA PHE A 137 -9.37 11.13 15.37
C PHE A 137 -10.10 9.79 15.45
N ILE A 138 -11.24 9.66 14.78
CA ILE A 138 -12.08 8.46 14.82
C ILE A 138 -11.63 7.43 13.78
N LYS A 139 -10.91 7.83 12.72
CA LYS A 139 -10.51 6.89 11.64
C LYS A 139 -9.78 5.65 12.15
N PRO A 140 -8.83 5.74 13.11
CA PRO A 140 -8.17 4.55 13.65
C PRO A 140 -9.13 3.57 14.35
N PHE A 141 -10.32 4.03 14.74
CA PHE A 141 -11.32 3.26 15.51
C PHE A 141 -12.52 2.82 14.65
N ILE A 142 -12.81 3.52 13.54
CA ILE A 142 -13.95 3.24 12.66
C ILE A 142 -13.49 3.25 11.21
N ASN A 143 -13.86 2.20 10.46
CA ASN A 143 -13.60 2.15 9.04
C ASN A 143 -14.59 3.06 8.29
N TYR A 144 -14.09 4.07 7.56
CA TYR A 144 -14.95 4.96 6.79
C TYR A 144 -15.18 4.37 5.41
N ASN A 145 -16.43 4.35 4.98
CA ASN A 145 -16.73 4.24 3.57
C ASN A 145 -16.73 5.65 2.97
N TYR A 146 -15.66 6.00 2.25
CA TYR A 146 -15.52 7.30 1.60
C TYR A 146 -16.47 7.51 0.40
N ASP A 147 -17.17 6.47 -0.04
CA ASP A 147 -18.21 6.58 -1.06
C ASP A 147 -19.57 7.01 -0.48
N ASN A 148 -19.73 7.01 0.85
CA ASN A 148 -20.96 7.48 1.47
C ASN A 148 -21.18 8.99 1.19
N PRO A 149 -22.41 9.44 0.87
CA PRO A 149 -22.65 10.79 0.34
C PRO A 149 -22.14 11.94 1.21
N LEU A 150 -22.35 11.90 2.53
CA LEU A 150 -21.92 13.00 3.40
C LEU A 150 -20.43 12.96 3.68
N THR A 151 -19.88 11.77 3.87
CA THR A 151 -18.44 11.56 4.01
C THR A 151 -17.71 12.05 2.74
N LYS A 152 -18.23 11.73 1.55
CA LYS A 152 -17.71 12.21 0.27
C LYS A 152 -17.79 13.73 0.12
N ALA A 153 -18.89 14.35 0.56
CA ALA A 153 -19.03 15.80 0.55
C ALA A 153 -18.04 16.49 1.50
N LEU A 154 -17.82 15.91 2.69
CA LEU A 154 -16.82 16.37 3.65
C LEU A 154 -15.42 16.36 3.03
N ILE A 155 -15.04 15.24 2.40
CA ILE A 155 -13.77 15.09 1.67
C ILE A 155 -13.65 16.08 0.51
N ALA A 156 -14.70 16.23 -0.29
CA ALA A 156 -14.66 17.13 -1.45
C ALA A 156 -14.43 18.60 -1.06
N SER A 157 -14.75 18.96 0.18
CA SER A 157 -14.54 20.30 0.75
C SER A 157 -13.19 20.48 1.46
N GLU A 158 -12.30 19.50 1.37
CA GLU A 158 -10.95 19.55 1.93
C GLU A 158 -10.13 20.72 1.37
N ASN A 159 -9.29 21.33 2.22
CA ASN A 159 -8.56 22.55 1.88
C ASN A 159 -7.10 22.44 2.30
N LYS A 160 -6.18 22.97 1.47
CA LYS A 160 -4.75 23.05 1.75
C LYS A 160 -4.42 23.70 3.11
N VAL A 161 -5.23 24.66 3.54
CA VAL A 161 -5.08 25.36 4.84
C VAL A 161 -5.34 24.42 6.02
N LEU A 162 -6.21 23.42 5.86
CA LEU A 162 -6.46 22.38 6.85
C LEU A 162 -5.52 21.20 6.57
N THR A 163 -4.24 21.35 6.93
CA THR A 163 -3.19 20.35 6.59
C THR A 163 -3.54 18.93 7.02
N ILE A 164 -4.28 18.77 8.13
CA ILE A 164 -4.74 17.46 8.61
C ILE A 164 -5.74 16.78 7.67
N SER A 165 -6.54 17.55 6.93
CA SER A 165 -7.46 17.00 5.93
C SER A 165 -6.70 16.50 4.71
N LYS A 166 -5.69 17.26 4.25
CA LYS A 166 -4.78 16.78 3.20
C LYS A 166 -3.95 15.57 3.63
N LEU A 167 -3.55 15.49 4.89
CA LEU A 167 -2.91 14.28 5.42
C LEU A 167 -3.85 13.08 5.33
N ASN A 168 -5.13 13.23 5.68
CA ASN A 168 -6.11 12.14 5.53
C ASN A 168 -6.26 11.68 4.08
N GLN A 169 -6.22 12.61 3.13
CA GLN A 169 -6.25 12.27 1.71
C GLN A 169 -5.04 11.44 1.29
N TYR A 170 -3.83 11.87 1.66
CA TYR A 170 -2.60 11.16 1.34
C TYR A 170 -2.53 9.80 2.03
N GLN A 171 -2.86 9.75 3.32
CA GLN A 171 -2.72 8.53 4.11
C GLN A 171 -3.77 7.47 3.77
N ASN A 172 -4.95 7.90 3.36
CA ASN A 172 -6.10 7.01 3.33
C ASN A 172 -6.84 7.02 2.00
N ILE A 173 -7.25 8.19 1.49
CA ILE A 173 -8.10 8.24 0.30
C ILE A 173 -7.31 7.80 -0.94
N ASN A 174 -6.10 8.32 -1.11
CA ASN A 174 -5.25 7.97 -2.24
C ASN A 174 -4.79 6.51 -2.15
N VAL A 175 -4.48 6.05 -0.93
CA VAL A 175 -4.04 4.67 -0.67
C VAL A 175 -5.17 3.66 -0.90
N GLU A 176 -6.36 3.89 -0.35
CA GLU A 176 -7.52 3.01 -0.55
C GLU A 176 -7.93 2.97 -2.04
N ARG A 177 -7.84 4.10 -2.75
CA ARG A 177 -8.05 4.13 -4.21
C ARG A 177 -6.97 3.38 -4.98
N PHE A 178 -5.70 3.54 -4.58
CA PHE A 178 -4.58 2.84 -5.20
C PHE A 178 -4.76 1.33 -5.05
N GLU A 179 -5.04 0.84 -3.84
CA GLU A 179 -5.29 -0.58 -3.57
C GLU A 179 -6.50 -1.10 -4.38
N GLU A 180 -7.63 -0.37 -4.40
CA GLU A 180 -8.82 -0.75 -5.18
C GLU A 180 -8.51 -0.82 -6.69
N TYR A 181 -7.77 0.15 -7.21
CA TYR A 181 -7.43 0.23 -8.63
C TYR A 181 -6.40 -0.82 -9.02
N LYS A 182 -5.38 -1.06 -8.18
CA LYS A 182 -4.38 -2.12 -8.37
C LYS A 182 -5.06 -3.49 -8.43
N GLU A 183 -5.85 -3.84 -7.41
CA GLU A 183 -6.60 -5.10 -7.37
C GLU A 183 -7.46 -5.29 -8.64
N THR A 184 -8.20 -4.26 -9.04
CA THR A 184 -9.10 -4.36 -10.21
C THR A 184 -8.32 -4.45 -11.52
N ILE A 185 -7.21 -3.72 -11.66
CA ILE A 185 -6.37 -3.77 -12.85
C ILE A 185 -5.64 -5.10 -12.95
N ASP A 186 -5.11 -5.64 -11.86
CA ASP A 186 -4.39 -6.92 -11.86
C ASP A 186 -5.32 -8.10 -12.19
N LEU A 187 -6.58 -8.04 -11.76
CA LEU A 187 -7.63 -8.98 -12.18
C LEU A 187 -7.98 -8.83 -13.66
N PHE A 188 -8.05 -7.60 -14.16
CA PHE A 188 -8.38 -7.31 -15.56
C PHE A 188 -7.27 -7.74 -16.52
N THR A 189 -6.02 -7.40 -16.20
CA THR A 189 -4.83 -7.76 -17.00
C THR A 189 -4.48 -9.23 -16.85
N GLY A 190 -5.01 -9.92 -15.83
CA GLY A 190 -4.63 -11.30 -15.50
C GLY A 190 -3.28 -11.40 -14.80
N ARG A 191 -2.66 -10.27 -14.43
CA ARG A 191 -1.35 -10.22 -13.77
C ARG A 191 -1.32 -11.06 -12.51
N ARG A 192 -2.34 -10.92 -11.64
CA ARG A 192 -2.43 -11.72 -10.40
C ARG A 192 -2.53 -13.23 -10.67
N ALA A 193 -3.22 -13.63 -11.74
CA ALA A 193 -3.30 -15.03 -12.14
C ALA A 193 -1.95 -15.56 -12.67
N LEU A 194 -1.20 -14.71 -13.40
CA LEU A 194 0.14 -15.05 -13.87
C LEU A 194 1.13 -15.14 -12.70
N ASP A 195 1.07 -14.23 -11.75
CA ASP A 195 1.95 -14.25 -10.57
C ASP A 195 1.72 -15.52 -9.74
N PHE A 196 0.46 -15.94 -9.56
CA PHE A 196 0.12 -17.24 -8.96
C PHE A 196 0.73 -18.41 -9.75
N TYR A 197 0.57 -18.43 -11.07
CA TYR A 197 1.11 -19.50 -11.92
C TYR A 197 2.64 -19.55 -11.89
N SER A 198 3.30 -18.39 -11.99
CA SER A 198 4.75 -18.27 -11.95
C SER A 198 5.33 -18.63 -10.58
N LEU A 199 4.62 -18.33 -9.48
CA LEU A 199 5.01 -18.79 -8.15
C LEU A 199 5.03 -20.33 -8.09
N PHE A 200 3.99 -20.98 -8.60
CA PHE A 200 3.95 -22.45 -8.67
C PHE A 200 5.06 -23.00 -9.55
N GLU A 201 5.23 -22.46 -10.76
CA GLU A 201 6.29 -22.87 -11.68
C GLU A 201 7.68 -22.76 -11.03
N GLN A 202 8.00 -21.62 -10.38
CA GLN A 202 9.26 -21.40 -9.69
C GLN A 202 9.45 -22.39 -8.53
N LYS A 203 8.45 -22.53 -7.66
CA LYS A 203 8.54 -23.40 -6.48
C LYS A 203 8.61 -24.88 -6.85
N LEU A 204 7.89 -25.32 -7.88
CA LEU A 204 7.92 -26.70 -8.35
C LEU A 204 9.25 -27.03 -9.03
N THR A 205 9.83 -26.07 -9.77
CA THR A 205 11.11 -26.23 -10.46
C THR A 205 12.30 -26.30 -9.48
N SER A 206 12.20 -25.73 -8.29
CA SER A 206 13.25 -25.82 -7.26
C SER A 206 13.20 -27.10 -6.42
N LEU A 207 12.10 -27.87 -6.45
CA LEU A 207 11.97 -29.08 -5.63
C LEU A 207 13.02 -30.17 -5.93
N PRO A 208 13.41 -30.45 -7.20
CA PRO A 208 14.45 -31.43 -7.49
C PRO A 208 15.81 -31.09 -6.85
N GLU A 209 16.17 -29.80 -6.79
CA GLU A 209 17.40 -29.36 -6.13
C GLU A 209 17.30 -29.51 -4.61
N LEU A 210 16.14 -29.17 -4.02
CA LEU A 210 15.88 -29.39 -2.60
C LEU A 210 15.92 -30.89 -2.25
N GLU A 211 15.36 -31.76 -3.08
CA GLU A 211 15.44 -33.22 -2.94
C GLU A 211 16.90 -33.70 -2.96
N LEU A 212 17.72 -33.16 -3.87
CA LEU A 212 19.14 -33.49 -3.94
C LEU A 212 19.88 -33.04 -2.68
N LYS A 213 19.70 -31.78 -2.25
CA LYS A 213 20.26 -31.23 -1.02
C LYS A 213 19.89 -32.07 0.20
N LEU A 214 18.64 -32.51 0.28
CA LEU A 214 18.18 -33.40 1.35
C LEU A 214 18.93 -34.74 1.35
N LYS A 215 19.16 -35.34 0.17
CA LYS A 215 19.89 -36.59 0.01
C LYS A 215 21.38 -36.46 0.33
N THR A 216 22.04 -35.42 -0.17
CA THR A 216 23.50 -35.32 -0.16
C THR A 216 24.05 -34.60 1.06
N GLU A 217 23.31 -33.61 1.59
CA GLU A 217 23.80 -32.75 2.65
C GLU A 217 23.07 -33.00 3.97
N ILE A 218 21.75 -33.12 3.97
CA ILE A 218 20.98 -33.21 5.22
C ILE A 218 20.91 -34.65 5.76
N GLN A 219 20.49 -35.62 4.95
CA GLN A 219 20.31 -37.00 5.38
C GLN A 219 21.56 -37.61 6.04
N PRO A 220 22.80 -37.36 5.57
CA PRO A 220 24.01 -37.87 6.25
C PRO A 220 24.23 -37.30 7.66
N LEU A 221 23.72 -36.09 7.94
CA LEU A 221 23.87 -35.39 9.22
C LEU A 221 22.85 -35.82 10.27
N LEU A 222 21.78 -36.50 9.86
CA LEU A 222 20.71 -36.96 10.76
C LEU A 222 21.19 -38.12 11.65
N SER A 223 20.64 -38.21 12.86
CA SER A 223 20.79 -39.39 13.70
C SER A 223 20.15 -40.63 13.06
N GLU A 224 20.57 -41.82 13.48
CA GLU A 224 19.98 -43.07 12.96
C GLU A 224 18.47 -43.17 13.24
N ASN A 225 17.99 -42.61 14.35
CA ASN A 225 16.56 -42.54 14.64
C ASN A 225 15.81 -41.74 13.58
N SER A 226 16.34 -40.59 13.19
CA SER A 226 15.75 -39.72 12.17
C SER A 226 15.85 -40.33 10.77
N LYS A 227 16.96 -40.98 10.43
CA LYS A 227 17.11 -41.69 9.14
C LYS A 227 16.08 -42.81 8.99
N ASN A 228 15.81 -43.56 10.06
CA ASN A 228 14.82 -44.63 10.04
C ASN A 228 13.37 -44.15 9.77
N LEU A 229 13.09 -42.85 9.94
CA LEU A 229 11.77 -42.30 9.60
C LEU A 229 11.60 -42.07 8.08
N ILE A 230 12.69 -42.03 7.32
CA ILE A 230 12.72 -41.83 5.86
C ILE A 230 12.80 -43.20 5.21
N THR A 231 11.68 -43.72 4.71
CA THR A 231 11.58 -45.12 4.27
C THR A 231 11.70 -45.33 2.75
N SER A 232 11.68 -44.24 1.97
CA SER A 232 11.82 -44.29 0.51
C SER A 232 12.91 -43.36 -0.01
N ASN A 233 13.27 -43.55 -1.28
CA ASN A 233 14.21 -42.67 -1.98
C ASN A 233 13.62 -41.27 -2.29
N ASP A 234 12.30 -41.09 -2.22
CA ASP A 234 11.65 -39.78 -2.37
C ASP A 234 11.58 -39.10 -1.00
N ILE A 235 12.64 -38.39 -0.64
CA ILE A 235 12.82 -37.83 0.70
C ILE A 235 11.79 -36.74 0.97
N LEU A 236 11.55 -35.82 0.02
CA LEU A 236 10.55 -34.76 0.14
C LEU A 236 9.16 -35.33 0.46
N LYS A 237 8.73 -36.36 -0.27
CA LYS A 237 7.44 -37.04 -0.06
C LYS A 237 7.34 -37.62 1.35
N GLU A 238 8.38 -38.29 1.80
CA GLU A 238 8.42 -38.90 3.14
C GLU A 238 8.42 -37.84 4.24
N LEU A 239 9.14 -36.73 4.06
CA LEU A 239 9.24 -35.67 5.06
C LEU A 239 7.90 -34.98 5.30
N ILE A 240 7.08 -34.79 4.27
CA ILE A 240 5.75 -34.20 4.39
C ILE A 240 4.68 -35.19 4.86
N ARG A 241 4.93 -36.50 4.83
CA ARG A 241 3.97 -37.53 5.28
C ARG A 241 3.61 -37.35 6.76
N LYS A 242 2.33 -37.59 7.09
CA LYS A 242 1.88 -37.68 8.48
C LYS A 242 2.23 -39.03 9.09
N ASP A 243 2.83 -39.01 10.27
CA ASP A 243 3.08 -40.18 11.11
C ASP A 243 2.45 -39.93 12.49
N GLY A 244 1.20 -40.36 12.64
CA GLY A 244 0.34 -39.97 13.77
C GLY A 244 -0.13 -38.52 13.65
N ASN A 245 0.05 -37.73 14.72
CA ASN A 245 -0.37 -36.32 14.76
C ASN A 245 0.69 -35.34 14.27
N LYS A 246 1.88 -35.82 13.89
CA LYS A 246 3.00 -34.99 13.43
C LYS A 246 3.46 -35.42 12.06
N ARG A 247 4.08 -34.51 11.33
CA ARG A 247 4.80 -34.84 10.09
C ARG A 247 6.19 -35.38 10.40
N VAL A 248 6.76 -36.13 9.47
CA VAL A 248 8.08 -36.73 9.65
C VAL A 248 9.15 -35.66 9.89
N TYR A 249 9.15 -34.54 9.14
CA TYR A 249 10.12 -33.46 9.39
C TYR A 249 10.00 -32.88 10.81
N GLU A 250 8.80 -32.77 11.38
CA GLU A 250 8.61 -32.24 12.74
C GLU A 250 9.21 -33.18 13.79
N LYS A 251 9.08 -34.50 13.57
CA LYS A 251 9.70 -35.51 14.44
C LYS A 251 11.23 -35.47 14.33
N ILE A 252 11.76 -35.27 13.13
CA ILE A 252 13.20 -35.13 12.90
C ILE A 252 13.72 -33.85 13.59
N MET A 253 13.03 -32.72 13.43
CA MET A 253 13.39 -31.48 14.14
C MET A 253 13.44 -31.67 15.66
N GLU A 254 12.52 -32.45 16.24
CA GLU A 254 12.52 -32.73 17.67
C GLU A 254 13.66 -33.65 18.11
N ALA A 255 14.00 -34.64 17.29
CA ALA A 255 15.06 -35.61 17.56
C ALA A 255 16.47 -34.99 17.43
N GLU A 256 16.65 -34.02 16.54
CA GLU A 256 17.96 -33.44 16.21
C GLU A 256 18.33 -32.18 17.01
N LYS A 257 17.56 -31.78 18.03
CA LYS A 257 17.82 -30.54 18.82
C LYS A 257 19.21 -30.45 19.43
N GLU A 258 19.80 -31.59 19.76
CA GLU A 258 21.15 -31.68 20.34
C GLU A 258 22.24 -31.95 19.28
N ASN A 259 21.88 -31.97 17.99
CA ASN A 259 22.82 -32.18 16.90
C ASN A 259 23.68 -30.93 16.70
N SER A 260 24.99 -31.10 16.50
CA SER A 260 25.90 -29.97 16.24
C SER A 260 25.55 -29.19 14.96
N ASN A 261 24.86 -29.82 14.02
CA ASN A 261 24.42 -29.21 12.77
C ASN A 261 22.94 -28.79 12.79
N PHE A 262 22.32 -28.70 13.97
CA PHE A 262 20.89 -28.44 14.11
C PHE A 262 20.43 -27.19 13.34
N VAL A 263 21.20 -26.11 13.31
CA VAL A 263 20.84 -24.88 12.58
C VAL A 263 20.59 -25.14 11.10
N LEU A 264 21.50 -25.85 10.42
CA LEU A 264 21.36 -26.18 9.00
C LEU A 264 20.18 -27.14 8.75
N ILE A 265 19.99 -28.11 9.64
CA ILE A 265 18.86 -29.06 9.58
C ILE A 265 17.55 -28.31 9.76
N GLU A 266 17.45 -27.45 10.77
CA GLU A 266 16.27 -26.64 11.07
C GLU A 266 15.92 -25.72 9.91
N GLU A 267 16.89 -24.97 9.36
CA GLU A 267 16.69 -24.11 8.20
C GLU A 267 16.10 -24.88 7.01
N THR A 268 16.67 -26.06 6.69
CA THR A 268 16.20 -26.85 5.54
C THR A 268 14.83 -27.50 5.80
N LEU A 269 14.54 -27.96 7.03
CA LEU A 269 13.24 -28.53 7.36
C LEU A 269 12.14 -27.46 7.48
N LEU A 270 12.48 -26.23 7.88
CA LEU A 270 11.58 -25.08 7.81
C LEU A 270 11.26 -24.69 6.36
N GLU A 271 12.23 -24.79 5.45
CA GLU A 271 11.99 -24.62 4.02
C GLU A 271 10.97 -25.65 3.48
N ILE A 272 11.03 -26.90 3.92
CA ILE A 272 10.03 -27.91 3.58
C ILE A 272 8.65 -27.54 4.13
N ASN A 273 8.58 -27.09 5.39
CA ASN A 273 7.32 -26.64 6.00
C ASN A 273 6.65 -25.50 5.21
N ASN A 274 7.46 -24.59 4.66
CA ASN A 274 6.96 -23.49 3.84
C ASN A 274 6.52 -23.94 2.44
N ASN A 275 7.07 -25.05 1.93
CA ASN A 275 6.78 -25.55 0.59
C ASN A 275 5.79 -26.73 0.53
N ARG A 276 5.17 -27.15 1.65
CA ARG A 276 4.35 -28.38 1.72
C ARG A 276 3.25 -28.46 0.66
N ALA A 277 2.54 -27.36 0.41
CA ALA A 277 1.48 -27.32 -0.60
C ALA A 277 2.04 -27.56 -2.00
N PHE A 278 3.18 -26.97 -2.34
CA PHE A 278 3.85 -27.18 -3.64
C PHE A 278 4.38 -28.60 -3.78
N ILE A 279 4.98 -29.16 -2.72
CA ILE A 279 5.44 -30.57 -2.70
C ILE A 279 4.25 -31.50 -2.92
N TRP A 280 3.11 -31.21 -2.29
CA TRP A 280 1.90 -31.98 -2.47
C TRP A 280 1.40 -31.93 -3.92
N VAL A 281 1.34 -30.76 -4.55
CA VAL A 281 1.03 -30.62 -5.98
C VAL A 281 2.03 -31.40 -6.85
N TYR A 282 3.32 -31.31 -6.57
CA TYR A 282 4.37 -31.99 -7.33
C TYR A 282 4.18 -33.51 -7.41
N TYR A 283 3.74 -34.13 -6.32
CA TYR A 283 3.53 -35.58 -6.27
C TYR A 283 2.11 -36.01 -6.66
N GLU A 284 1.07 -35.31 -6.21
CA GLU A 284 -0.32 -35.75 -6.41
C GLU A 284 -0.92 -35.28 -7.74
N TYR A 285 -0.48 -34.13 -8.27
CA TYR A 285 -0.93 -33.65 -9.58
C TYR A 285 0.04 -34.06 -10.70
N LEU A 286 1.32 -33.71 -10.56
CA LEU A 286 2.29 -33.82 -11.66
C LEU A 286 2.97 -35.19 -11.74
N GLY A 287 2.84 -36.04 -10.72
CA GLY A 287 3.58 -37.31 -10.68
C GLY A 287 5.09 -37.13 -10.86
N THR A 288 5.64 -35.99 -10.42
CA THR A 288 7.03 -35.51 -10.59
C THR A 288 7.44 -34.97 -11.98
N ASP A 289 6.55 -34.93 -12.98
CA ASP A 289 6.83 -34.35 -14.30
C ASP A 289 6.34 -32.89 -14.44
N ILE A 290 7.27 -31.94 -14.36
CA ILE A 290 6.95 -30.50 -14.46
C ILE A 290 6.48 -30.12 -15.86
N SER A 291 6.82 -30.90 -16.90
CA SER A 291 6.40 -30.59 -18.27
C SER A 291 4.88 -30.73 -18.48
N GLU A 292 4.19 -31.41 -17.57
CA GLU A 292 2.72 -31.51 -17.55
C GLU A 292 2.03 -30.31 -16.89
N LEU A 293 2.80 -29.40 -16.27
CA LEU A 293 2.26 -28.21 -15.63
C LEU A 293 1.62 -27.30 -16.69
N SER A 294 0.31 -27.09 -16.55
CA SER A 294 -0.44 -26.13 -17.35
C SER A 294 -1.30 -25.26 -16.45
N PHE A 295 -1.51 -24.01 -16.85
CA PHE A 295 -2.32 -23.06 -16.06
C PHE A 295 -3.73 -23.62 -15.77
N ASN A 296 -4.46 -24.07 -16.79
CA ASN A 296 -5.82 -24.60 -16.62
C ASN A 296 -5.83 -25.87 -15.75
N GLY A 297 -4.83 -26.73 -15.91
CA GLY A 297 -4.70 -27.96 -15.13
C GLY A 297 -4.43 -27.68 -13.65
N LEU A 298 -3.51 -26.75 -13.35
CA LEU A 298 -3.20 -26.33 -11.99
C LEU A 298 -4.42 -25.72 -11.30
N VAL A 299 -5.15 -24.82 -11.97
CA VAL A 299 -6.35 -24.19 -11.40
C VAL A 299 -7.42 -25.24 -11.12
N SER A 300 -7.70 -26.11 -12.09
CA SER A 300 -8.70 -27.18 -11.93
C SER A 300 -8.34 -28.14 -10.81
N PHE A 301 -7.06 -28.53 -10.70
CA PHE A 301 -6.58 -29.36 -9.61
C PHE A 301 -6.74 -28.67 -8.25
N SER A 302 -6.36 -27.38 -8.17
CA SER A 302 -6.46 -26.58 -6.95
C SER A 302 -7.90 -26.40 -6.48
N GLN A 303 -8.84 -26.19 -7.40
CA GLN A 303 -10.27 -26.10 -7.10
C GLN A 303 -10.83 -27.40 -6.56
N ASN A 304 -10.51 -28.52 -7.22
CA ASN A 304 -11.03 -29.83 -6.84
C ASN A 304 -10.50 -30.33 -5.50
N ASN A 305 -9.39 -29.77 -5.01
CA ASN A 305 -8.71 -30.17 -3.79
C ASN A 305 -8.42 -28.98 -2.86
N LEU A 306 -9.29 -27.98 -2.86
CA LEU A 306 -9.06 -26.72 -2.13
C LEU A 306 -8.84 -26.97 -0.63
N ASP A 307 -9.66 -27.81 0.00
CA ASP A 307 -9.56 -28.06 1.43
C ASP A 307 -8.23 -28.75 1.80
N GLU A 308 -7.79 -29.73 1.01
CA GLU A 308 -6.51 -30.41 1.16
C GLU A 308 -5.35 -29.44 1.00
N MET A 309 -5.37 -28.59 -0.04
CA MET A 309 -4.32 -27.58 -0.24
C MET A 309 -4.21 -26.61 0.94
N LEU A 310 -5.33 -26.15 1.47
CA LEU A 310 -5.35 -25.24 2.61
C LEU A 310 -4.78 -25.88 3.88
N LEU A 311 -4.91 -27.20 4.05
CA LEU A 311 -4.30 -27.95 5.15
C LEU A 311 -2.77 -28.05 5.02
N GLU A 312 -2.25 -28.03 3.80
CA GLU A 312 -0.81 -28.08 3.54
C GLU A 312 -0.13 -26.72 3.80
N LEU A 313 -0.85 -25.60 3.64
CA LEU A 313 -0.32 -24.26 3.89
C LEU A 313 -0.05 -24.00 5.40
N PRO A 314 1.11 -23.40 5.74
CA PRO A 314 1.64 -23.36 7.11
C PRO A 314 0.83 -22.45 8.05
N ASP A 315 0.38 -21.29 7.57
CA ASP A 315 -0.29 -20.30 8.41
C ASP A 315 -1.54 -19.71 7.77
N HIS A 316 -2.29 -18.94 8.58
CA HIS A 316 -3.56 -18.35 8.17
C HIS A 316 -3.41 -17.32 7.06
N LYS A 317 -2.31 -16.56 7.01
CA LYS A 317 -2.08 -15.56 5.97
C LYS A 317 -1.90 -16.27 4.63
N SER A 318 -1.00 -17.25 4.54
CA SER A 318 -0.81 -18.03 3.30
C SER A 318 -2.09 -18.68 2.78
N ARG A 319 -2.97 -19.12 3.68
CA ARG A 319 -4.28 -19.68 3.31
C ARG A 319 -5.25 -18.66 2.74
N LEU A 320 -5.21 -17.42 3.24
CA LEU A 320 -6.01 -16.33 2.68
C LEU A 320 -5.45 -15.91 1.32
N ASP A 321 -4.15 -15.67 1.25
CA ASP A 321 -3.44 -15.28 0.02
C ASP A 321 -3.73 -16.31 -1.09
N PHE A 322 -3.59 -17.60 -0.79
CA PHE A 322 -3.91 -18.68 -1.73
C PHE A 322 -5.36 -18.66 -2.24
N LYS A 323 -6.34 -18.39 -1.37
CA LYS A 323 -7.76 -18.32 -1.78
C LYS A 323 -8.01 -17.14 -2.70
N GLU A 324 -7.43 -16.00 -2.38
CA GLU A 324 -7.61 -14.79 -3.18
C GLU A 324 -6.91 -14.93 -4.55
N ASP A 325 -5.74 -15.54 -4.59
CA ASP A 325 -5.00 -15.77 -5.83
C ASP A 325 -5.68 -16.84 -6.71
N LEU A 326 -6.19 -17.92 -6.11
CA LEU A 326 -6.99 -18.90 -6.84
C LEU A 326 -8.26 -18.25 -7.41
N ALA A 327 -8.96 -17.40 -6.64
CA ALA A 327 -10.12 -16.65 -7.12
C ALA A 327 -9.75 -15.69 -8.27
N ALA A 328 -8.53 -15.15 -8.29
CA ALA A 328 -8.03 -14.34 -9.40
C ALA A 328 -7.82 -15.19 -10.67
N CYS A 329 -7.31 -16.41 -10.54
CA CYS A 329 -7.21 -17.36 -11.64
C CYS A 329 -8.59 -17.74 -12.20
N GLU A 330 -9.57 -18.00 -11.33
CA GLU A 330 -10.96 -18.25 -11.71
C GLU A 330 -11.56 -17.08 -12.47
N TYR A 331 -11.37 -15.86 -11.95
CA TYR A 331 -11.83 -14.64 -12.60
C TYR A 331 -11.25 -14.48 -14.02
N TYR A 332 -9.97 -14.81 -14.21
CA TYR A 332 -9.36 -14.81 -15.53
C TYR A 332 -9.99 -15.87 -16.47
N LEU A 333 -10.20 -17.10 -15.98
CA LEU A 333 -10.83 -18.18 -16.77
C LEU A 333 -12.26 -17.83 -17.20
N ASP A 334 -13.02 -17.18 -16.32
CA ASP A 334 -14.43 -16.85 -16.55
C ASP A 334 -14.61 -15.59 -17.43
N HIS A 335 -13.67 -14.65 -17.38
CA HIS A 335 -13.86 -13.31 -17.96
C HIS A 335 -12.80 -12.89 -18.99
N GLY A 336 -11.64 -13.56 -19.05
CA GLY A 336 -10.55 -13.21 -19.95
C GLY A 336 -10.98 -13.13 -21.43
N GLN A 337 -11.80 -14.06 -21.89
CA GLN A 337 -12.34 -14.05 -23.26
C GLN A 337 -13.25 -12.85 -23.54
N VAL A 338 -14.02 -12.41 -22.54
CA VAL A 338 -14.88 -11.22 -22.68
C VAL A 338 -14.02 -9.98 -22.84
N PHE A 339 -12.95 -9.85 -22.05
CA PHE A 339 -12.05 -8.70 -22.13
C PHE A 339 -11.23 -8.69 -23.42
N SER A 340 -10.71 -9.83 -23.86
CA SER A 340 -9.95 -9.94 -25.11
C SER A 340 -10.81 -9.72 -26.35
N GLY A 341 -12.12 -10.01 -26.30
CA GLY A 341 -13.06 -9.78 -27.40
C GLY A 341 -13.19 -8.31 -27.86
N TYR A 342 -12.64 -7.36 -27.10
CA TYR A 342 -12.58 -5.94 -27.47
C TYR A 342 -11.26 -5.51 -28.13
N LEU A 343 -10.23 -6.37 -28.11
CA LEU A 343 -8.96 -6.14 -28.79
C LEU A 343 -9.14 -6.27 -30.32
N SER A 344 -8.22 -5.68 -31.09
CA SER A 344 -8.16 -5.94 -32.53
C SER A 344 -7.74 -7.39 -32.80
N ALA A 345 -8.15 -7.95 -33.94
CA ALA A 345 -7.82 -9.33 -34.33
C ALA A 345 -6.31 -9.63 -34.43
N GLU A 346 -5.47 -8.60 -34.46
CA GLU A 346 -3.99 -8.71 -34.47
C GLU A 346 -3.40 -8.91 -33.05
N LEU A 347 -4.22 -8.88 -32.00
CA LEU A 347 -3.84 -8.95 -30.58
C LEU A 347 -4.47 -10.17 -29.88
N GLU A 348 -4.70 -11.28 -30.60
CA GLU A 348 -5.19 -12.52 -29.99
C GLU A 348 -4.17 -13.08 -28.98
N ALA A 349 -4.60 -13.23 -27.74
CA ALA A 349 -3.83 -13.84 -26.68
C ALA A 349 -4.24 -15.31 -26.52
N ASN A 350 -3.35 -16.22 -26.90
CA ASN A 350 -3.61 -17.66 -26.88
C ASN A 350 -3.22 -18.34 -25.57
N ASP A 351 -2.48 -17.63 -24.70
CA ASP A 351 -2.06 -18.09 -23.38
C ASP A 351 -2.07 -16.92 -22.38
N LEU A 352 -1.98 -17.25 -21.09
CA LEU A 352 -2.02 -16.28 -19.99
C LEU A 352 -0.90 -15.23 -20.08
N LYS A 353 0.32 -15.62 -20.45
CA LYS A 353 1.47 -14.72 -20.52
C LYS A 353 1.31 -13.69 -21.63
N THR A 354 0.85 -14.13 -22.80
CA THR A 354 0.52 -13.29 -23.95
C THR A 354 -0.65 -12.37 -23.63
N TYR A 355 -1.66 -12.86 -22.88
CA TYR A 355 -2.79 -12.05 -22.41
C TYR A 355 -2.32 -10.91 -21.52
N VAL A 356 -1.55 -11.21 -20.47
CA VAL A 356 -1.00 -10.21 -19.54
C VAL A 356 -0.18 -9.17 -20.28
N THR A 357 0.75 -9.62 -21.13
CA THR A 357 1.63 -8.73 -21.90
C THR A 357 0.83 -7.79 -22.80
N THR A 358 -0.21 -8.32 -23.46
CA THR A 358 -1.08 -7.53 -24.35
C THR A 358 -1.83 -6.45 -23.58
N PHE A 359 -2.43 -6.80 -22.45
CA PHE A 359 -3.20 -5.84 -21.65
C PHE A 359 -2.31 -4.81 -20.96
N GLU A 360 -1.12 -5.18 -20.49
CA GLU A 360 -0.18 -4.21 -19.92
C GLU A 360 0.36 -3.21 -20.94
N ASN A 361 0.55 -3.65 -22.19
CA ASN A 361 0.90 -2.77 -23.29
C ASN A 361 -0.29 -1.87 -23.67
N LEU A 362 -1.50 -2.43 -23.69
CA LEU A 362 -2.72 -1.64 -23.90
C LEU A 362 -2.84 -0.51 -22.87
N LEU A 363 -2.57 -0.77 -21.59
CA LEU A 363 -2.67 0.24 -20.52
C LEU A 363 -1.71 1.44 -20.70
N LYS A 364 -0.70 1.32 -21.56
CA LYS A 364 0.26 2.38 -21.89
C LYS A 364 0.02 3.01 -23.26
N ALA A 365 -0.82 2.38 -24.08
CA ALA A 365 -1.04 2.76 -25.47
C ALA A 365 -2.22 3.72 -25.64
N GLU A 366 -2.19 4.53 -26.70
CA GLU A 366 -3.34 5.36 -27.10
C GLU A 366 -4.60 4.52 -27.40
N ALA A 367 -4.41 3.26 -27.81
CA ALA A 367 -5.47 2.29 -28.06
C ALA A 367 -6.36 2.02 -26.83
N LEU A 368 -5.90 2.33 -25.61
CA LEU A 368 -6.71 2.24 -24.40
C LEU A 368 -7.97 3.11 -24.48
N GLN A 369 -7.89 4.27 -25.14
CA GLN A 369 -9.05 5.15 -25.29
C GLN A 369 -10.19 4.42 -26.00
N ASP A 370 -9.93 3.90 -27.19
CA ASP A 370 -10.94 3.18 -27.98
C ASP A 370 -11.43 1.90 -27.30
N TYR A 371 -10.54 1.20 -26.60
CA TYR A 371 -10.91 0.04 -25.79
C TYR A 371 -11.89 0.43 -24.67
N SER A 372 -11.52 1.45 -23.88
CA SER A 372 -12.31 1.92 -22.73
C SER A 372 -13.70 2.43 -23.15
N GLU A 373 -13.80 3.11 -24.30
CA GLU A 373 -15.07 3.58 -24.85
C GLU A 373 -15.99 2.44 -25.25
N ARG A 374 -15.45 1.39 -25.88
CA ARG A 374 -16.21 0.19 -26.23
C ARG A 374 -16.68 -0.54 -24.98
N PHE A 375 -15.78 -0.79 -24.04
CA PHE A 375 -16.08 -1.46 -22.78
C PHE A 375 -17.18 -0.76 -21.98
N LEU A 376 -17.10 0.57 -21.83
CA LEU A 376 -18.06 1.33 -21.03
C LEU A 376 -19.48 1.32 -21.61
N LYS A 377 -19.62 1.15 -22.94
CA LYS A 377 -20.92 1.06 -23.62
C LYS A 377 -21.60 -0.30 -23.40
N THR A 378 -20.83 -1.37 -23.27
CA THR A 378 -21.36 -2.75 -23.31
C THR A 378 -21.35 -3.46 -21.95
N GLU A 379 -20.30 -3.27 -21.15
CA GLU A 379 -20.01 -4.12 -19.98
C GLU A 379 -20.00 -3.36 -18.65
N SER A 380 -20.25 -2.05 -18.66
CA SER A 380 -20.13 -1.21 -17.47
C SER A 380 -21.03 -1.60 -16.30
N ALA A 381 -22.18 -2.22 -16.57
CA ALA A 381 -23.09 -2.71 -15.54
C ALA A 381 -22.61 -4.02 -14.89
N LYS A 382 -21.91 -4.88 -15.65
CA LYS A 382 -21.42 -6.18 -15.16
C LYS A 382 -20.13 -6.03 -14.37
N TYR A 383 -19.26 -5.09 -14.75
CA TYR A 383 -17.97 -4.85 -14.09
C TYR A 383 -17.88 -3.41 -13.57
N PRO A 384 -18.62 -3.05 -12.50
CA PRO A 384 -18.73 -1.67 -12.04
C PRO A 384 -17.40 -1.08 -11.53
N LYS A 385 -16.53 -1.89 -10.91
CA LYS A 385 -15.19 -1.45 -10.45
C LYS A 385 -14.30 -1.05 -11.64
N LEU A 386 -14.18 -1.92 -12.64
CA LEU A 386 -13.40 -1.62 -13.86
C LEU A 386 -14.00 -0.45 -14.64
N ALA A 387 -15.33 -0.36 -14.71
CA ALA A 387 -16.01 0.78 -15.32
C ALA A 387 -15.74 2.10 -14.59
N LYS A 388 -15.61 2.11 -13.25
CA LYS A 388 -15.20 3.29 -12.47
C LYS A 388 -13.79 3.74 -12.87
N ILE A 389 -12.86 2.79 -13.04
CA ILE A 389 -11.48 3.06 -13.47
C ILE A 389 -11.44 3.67 -14.86
N PHE A 390 -12.10 3.04 -15.85
CA PHE A 390 -12.12 3.58 -17.22
C PHE A 390 -12.83 4.93 -17.33
N LYS A 391 -13.88 5.18 -16.55
CA LYS A 391 -14.49 6.52 -16.45
C LYS A 391 -13.51 7.55 -15.89
N ASN A 392 -12.72 7.18 -14.88
CA ASN A 392 -11.70 8.06 -14.32
C ASN A 392 -10.55 8.32 -15.30
N TYR A 393 -10.13 7.29 -16.04
CA TYR A 393 -9.18 7.43 -17.14
C TYR A 393 -9.68 8.42 -18.20
N GLN A 394 -10.89 8.21 -18.76
CA GLN A 394 -11.45 9.08 -19.78
C GLN A 394 -11.61 10.53 -19.33
N LYS A 395 -11.98 10.74 -18.05
CA LYS A 395 -12.09 12.06 -17.45
C LYS A 395 -10.74 12.79 -17.40
N ASN A 396 -9.63 12.08 -17.20
CA ASN A 396 -8.30 12.64 -16.95
C ASN A 396 -7.27 12.30 -18.04
N ILE A 397 -7.70 11.80 -19.21
CA ILE A 397 -6.82 11.26 -20.26
C ILE A 397 -5.66 12.20 -20.64
N LYS A 398 -5.95 13.49 -20.82
CA LYS A 398 -4.92 14.51 -21.16
C LYS A 398 -3.86 14.65 -20.09
N VAL A 399 -4.24 14.52 -18.82
CA VAL A 399 -3.30 14.61 -17.70
C VAL A 399 -2.49 13.32 -17.64
N ILE A 400 -3.15 12.17 -17.69
CA ILE A 400 -2.52 10.84 -17.61
C ILE A 400 -1.47 10.64 -18.70
N ASN A 401 -1.77 11.06 -19.94
CA ASN A 401 -0.84 10.94 -21.06
C ASN A 401 0.38 11.86 -20.94
N ASN A 402 0.31 12.90 -20.12
CA ASN A 402 1.44 13.81 -19.86
C ASN A 402 2.23 13.44 -18.59
N LEU A 403 1.79 12.43 -17.84
CA LEU A 403 2.53 11.94 -16.66
C LEU A 403 3.67 11.02 -17.10
N PRO A 404 4.80 10.98 -16.35
CA PRO A 404 5.96 10.14 -16.66
C PRO A 404 5.60 8.70 -17.03
N ASN A 405 6.17 8.15 -18.09
CA ASN A 405 5.79 6.82 -18.62
C ASN A 405 6.26 5.64 -17.77
N ASN A 406 7.27 5.85 -16.95
CA ASN A 406 7.72 4.92 -15.91
C ASN A 406 6.72 4.77 -14.75
N LEU A 407 5.72 5.65 -14.60
CA LEU A 407 4.61 5.43 -13.68
C LEU A 407 3.65 4.36 -14.21
N SER A 408 3.28 3.44 -13.34
CA SER A 408 2.21 2.48 -13.54
C SER A 408 0.89 3.20 -13.81
N PHE A 409 0.04 2.55 -14.60
CA PHE A 409 -1.27 3.10 -14.95
C PHE A 409 -2.12 3.43 -13.70
N VAL A 410 -2.01 2.59 -12.68
CA VAL A 410 -2.72 2.74 -11.40
C VAL A 410 -2.25 4.00 -10.66
N VAL A 411 -0.94 4.22 -10.54
CA VAL A 411 -0.41 5.44 -9.91
C VAL A 411 -0.81 6.68 -10.72
N LYS A 412 -0.72 6.63 -12.05
CA LYS A 412 -1.19 7.74 -12.92
C LYS A 412 -2.66 8.09 -12.64
N LEU A 413 -3.54 7.11 -12.51
CA LEU A 413 -4.97 7.33 -12.24
C LEU A 413 -5.22 8.03 -10.90
N VAL A 414 -4.49 7.64 -9.85
CA VAL A 414 -4.65 8.21 -8.51
C VAL A 414 -4.12 9.64 -8.47
N LEU A 415 -2.95 9.89 -9.07
CA LEU A 415 -2.29 11.19 -9.00
C LEU A 415 -2.87 12.23 -9.98
N ALA A 416 -3.46 11.80 -11.10
CA ALA A 416 -3.99 12.70 -12.13
C ALA A 416 -5.11 13.62 -11.61
N GLU A 417 -5.91 13.20 -10.62
CA GLU A 417 -6.98 14.04 -10.05
C GLU A 417 -6.44 15.30 -9.36
N GLU A 418 -5.20 15.24 -8.85
CA GLU A 418 -4.53 16.36 -8.18
C GLU A 418 -3.14 16.64 -8.75
N GLU A 419 -2.96 16.50 -10.07
CA GLU A 419 -1.64 16.60 -10.74
C GLU A 419 -0.85 17.86 -10.31
N LYS A 420 -1.52 19.02 -10.18
CA LYS A 420 -0.89 20.25 -9.67
C LYS A 420 -0.24 20.11 -8.29
N ASN A 421 -0.81 19.31 -7.39
CA ASN A 421 -0.32 19.10 -6.03
C ASN A 421 0.78 18.04 -5.94
N TRP A 422 1.06 17.32 -7.03
CA TRP A 422 2.05 16.25 -7.11
C TRP A 422 3.23 16.59 -8.01
N PHE A 423 3.00 17.25 -9.15
CA PHE A 423 4.02 17.45 -10.18
C PHE A 423 4.38 18.92 -10.39
N GLN A 424 3.42 19.85 -10.33
CA GLN A 424 3.70 21.28 -10.56
C GLN A 424 4.13 22.01 -9.28
N ASN A 425 3.43 21.76 -8.17
CA ASN A 425 3.68 22.38 -6.88
C ASN A 425 3.48 21.33 -5.79
N PRO A 426 4.46 20.41 -5.61
CA PRO A 426 4.31 19.28 -4.72
C PRO A 426 4.01 19.73 -3.29
N LEU A 427 2.81 19.42 -2.78
CA LEU A 427 2.37 19.92 -1.47
C LEU A 427 3.22 19.34 -0.34
N TRP A 428 3.68 18.10 -0.50
CA TRP A 428 4.44 17.39 0.52
C TRP A 428 5.82 18.02 0.77
N GLU A 429 6.41 18.69 -0.21
CA GLU A 429 7.67 19.43 -0.04
C GLU A 429 7.52 20.63 0.91
N LYS A 430 6.34 21.27 0.88
CA LYS A 430 6.06 22.51 1.61
C LYS A 430 5.42 22.27 2.98
N HIS A 431 4.64 21.19 3.10
CA HIS A 431 3.88 20.87 4.31
C HIS A 431 4.53 19.77 5.14
N THR A 432 5.04 20.13 6.31
CA THR A 432 5.75 19.20 7.21
C THR A 432 4.97 17.93 7.54
N LEU A 433 3.66 17.98 7.79
CA LEU A 433 2.88 16.76 8.08
C LEU A 433 2.89 15.77 6.91
N LEU A 434 2.68 16.27 5.70
CA LEU A 434 2.68 15.46 4.48
C LEU A 434 4.09 14.93 4.21
N LYS A 435 5.12 15.76 4.41
CA LYS A 435 6.53 15.39 4.30
C LYS A 435 6.89 14.21 5.19
N TYR A 436 6.47 14.25 6.45
CA TYR A 436 6.77 13.21 7.42
C TYR A 436 5.98 11.93 7.17
N TYR A 437 4.77 12.03 6.60
CA TYR A 437 4.06 10.86 6.10
C TYR A 437 4.78 10.22 4.91
N LEU A 438 5.28 11.01 3.94
CA LEU A 438 6.09 10.46 2.86
C LEU A 438 7.39 9.82 3.38
N TYR A 439 8.03 10.37 4.41
CA TYR A 439 9.19 9.71 5.03
C TYR A 439 8.83 8.32 5.56
N ASP A 440 7.72 8.18 6.27
CA ASP A 440 7.26 6.87 6.75
C ASP A 440 6.84 5.96 5.59
N ALA A 441 6.25 6.50 4.52
CA ALA A 441 5.87 5.72 3.34
C ALA A 441 7.10 5.19 2.59
N LEU A 442 8.15 6.00 2.39
CA LEU A 442 9.36 5.60 1.67
C LEU A 442 10.24 4.63 2.49
N SER A 443 10.25 4.77 3.82
CA SER A 443 11.17 4.00 4.69
C SER A 443 10.59 2.69 5.23
N ALA A 444 9.27 2.51 5.26
CA ALA A 444 8.65 1.34 5.87
C ALA A 444 7.66 0.63 4.93
N GLN A 445 8.03 -0.58 4.48
CA GLN A 445 7.18 -1.46 3.65
C GLN A 445 5.81 -1.75 4.30
N SER A 446 5.74 -1.81 5.64
CA SER A 446 4.49 -2.00 6.37
C SER A 446 3.49 -0.83 6.26
N ASN A 447 3.92 0.32 5.73
CA ASN A 447 3.04 1.46 5.52
C ASN A 447 2.21 1.23 4.26
N ARG A 448 0.88 1.32 4.36
CA ARG A 448 -0.04 1.10 3.22
C ARG A 448 0.22 2.04 2.04
N GLY A 449 0.81 3.22 2.28
CA GLY A 449 1.21 4.13 1.21
C GLY A 449 2.54 3.82 0.55
N HIS A 450 3.25 2.75 0.94
CA HIS A 450 4.61 2.46 0.48
C HIS A 450 4.69 2.36 -1.04
N GLU A 451 3.98 1.42 -1.67
CA GLU A 451 4.03 1.23 -3.13
C GLU A 451 3.73 2.53 -3.89
N LEU A 452 2.57 3.13 -3.63
CA LEU A 452 2.11 4.34 -4.32
C LEU A 452 3.15 5.47 -4.26
N TYR A 453 3.70 5.75 -3.08
CA TYR A 453 4.59 6.89 -2.88
C TYR A 453 6.04 6.59 -3.20
N SER A 454 6.47 5.34 -3.09
CA SER A 454 7.77 4.87 -3.56
C SER A 454 7.87 4.97 -5.07
N GLU A 455 6.85 4.52 -5.80
CA GLU A 455 6.81 4.60 -7.26
C GLU A 455 6.76 6.06 -7.74
N TYR A 456 5.90 6.89 -7.13
CA TYR A 456 5.86 8.33 -7.39
C TYR A 456 7.21 9.01 -7.14
N PHE A 457 7.85 8.70 -6.01
CA PHE A 457 9.11 9.34 -5.65
C PHE A 457 10.23 8.93 -6.61
N PHE A 458 10.32 7.64 -6.94
CA PHE A 458 11.26 7.13 -7.93
C PHE A 458 11.07 7.82 -9.28
N ALA A 459 9.85 7.82 -9.81
CA ALA A 459 9.58 8.34 -11.14
C ALA A 459 9.76 9.86 -11.26
N ASN A 460 9.41 10.62 -10.20
CA ASN A 460 9.43 12.07 -10.25
C ASN A 460 10.76 12.70 -9.82
N TYR A 461 11.53 12.04 -8.94
CA TYR A 461 12.76 12.62 -8.38
C TYR A 461 14.03 11.89 -8.81
N LEU A 462 13.96 10.59 -9.09
CA LEU A 462 15.15 9.79 -9.35
C LEU A 462 15.31 9.46 -10.84
N ALA A 463 14.27 8.94 -11.47
CA ALA A 463 14.32 8.55 -12.87
C ALA A 463 14.64 9.74 -13.79
N VAL A 464 15.69 9.58 -14.60
CA VAL A 464 16.16 10.59 -15.57
C VAL A 464 15.37 10.51 -16.87
N SER A 465 15.08 9.29 -17.32
CA SER A 465 14.32 9.02 -18.52
C SER A 465 12.87 8.73 -18.18
N GLU A 466 11.94 9.29 -18.96
CA GLU A 466 10.53 8.92 -18.89
C GLU A 466 10.32 7.48 -19.40
N ASN A 467 11.21 6.96 -20.27
CA ASN A 467 11.18 5.61 -20.82
C ASN A 467 12.56 4.98 -20.73
N TYR A 468 12.73 4.01 -19.84
CA TYR A 468 13.88 3.11 -19.89
C TYR A 468 13.54 1.94 -20.82
N GLU A 469 14.28 1.80 -21.93
CA GLU A 469 14.25 0.58 -22.73
C GLU A 469 15.00 -0.55 -22.03
N VAL A 470 16.13 -0.20 -21.40
CA VAL A 470 16.88 -1.06 -20.49
C VAL A 470 17.29 -0.23 -19.26
N PHE A 471 17.05 -0.76 -18.06
CA PHE A 471 17.47 -0.17 -16.79
C PHE A 471 18.64 -0.97 -16.21
N GLY A 472 19.86 -0.44 -16.37
CA GLY A 472 21.09 -1.08 -15.92
C GLY A 472 21.70 -0.39 -14.70
N VAL A 473 22.91 -0.82 -14.37
CA VAL A 473 23.68 -0.29 -13.24
C VAL A 473 23.96 1.22 -13.37
N ARG A 474 24.21 1.72 -14.59
CA ARG A 474 24.48 3.14 -14.84
C ARG A 474 23.25 3.99 -14.57
N GLU A 475 22.09 3.57 -15.05
CA GLU A 475 20.83 4.27 -14.80
C GLU A 475 20.47 4.26 -13.31
N PHE A 476 20.82 3.18 -12.60
CA PHE A 476 20.68 3.11 -11.15
C PHE A 476 21.67 4.02 -10.41
N GLU A 477 22.93 4.12 -10.86
CA GLU A 477 23.92 5.05 -10.32
C GLU A 477 23.44 6.51 -10.44
N GLU A 478 22.90 6.90 -11.61
CA GLU A 478 22.28 8.22 -11.80
C GLU A 478 21.11 8.47 -10.83
N CYS A 479 20.32 7.43 -10.54
CA CYS A 479 19.26 7.51 -9.53
C CYS A 479 19.83 7.74 -8.12
N LEU A 480 20.95 7.11 -7.77
CA LEU A 480 21.61 7.31 -6.48
C LEU A 480 22.23 8.71 -6.34
N GLU A 481 22.83 9.24 -7.42
CA GLU A 481 23.33 10.62 -7.44
C GLU A 481 22.21 11.64 -7.19
N ARG A 482 21.07 11.48 -7.86
CA ARG A 482 19.88 12.33 -7.64
C ARG A 482 19.27 12.16 -6.25
N LEU A 483 19.34 10.95 -5.69
CA LEU A 483 18.92 10.71 -4.33
C LEU A 483 19.79 11.50 -3.34
N ASP A 484 21.10 11.52 -3.55
CA ASP A 484 22.04 12.32 -2.77
C ASP A 484 21.78 13.83 -2.93
N GLU A 485 21.52 14.33 -4.15
CA GLU A 485 21.07 15.73 -4.34
C GLU A 485 19.79 16.05 -3.57
N THR A 486 18.86 15.10 -3.53
CA THR A 486 17.59 15.21 -2.80
C THR A 486 17.79 15.22 -1.27
N VAL A 487 18.82 14.53 -0.78
CA VAL A 487 19.25 14.59 0.63
C VAL A 487 19.96 15.91 0.93
N LYS A 488 20.91 16.32 0.08
CA LYS A 488 21.68 17.57 0.22
C LYS A 488 20.80 18.82 0.21
N SER A 489 19.74 18.83 -0.61
CA SER A 489 18.74 19.91 -0.61
C SER A 489 17.85 19.94 0.64
N GLY A 490 17.93 18.92 1.50
CA GLY A 490 17.10 18.78 2.70
C GLY A 490 15.66 18.34 2.40
N LEU A 491 15.38 17.93 1.16
CA LEU A 491 14.07 17.41 0.79
C LEU A 491 13.85 16.03 1.42
N LEU A 492 14.84 15.14 1.37
CA LEU A 492 14.82 13.85 2.05
C LEU A 492 15.85 13.81 3.19
N ARG A 493 15.68 12.90 4.14
CA ARG A 493 16.69 12.62 5.18
C ARG A 493 17.54 11.44 4.74
N GLN A 494 18.83 11.47 5.07
CA GLN A 494 19.76 10.37 4.80
C GLN A 494 19.24 9.02 5.32
N GLU A 495 18.72 8.98 6.57
CA GLU A 495 18.20 7.74 7.15
C GLU A 495 16.98 7.18 6.40
N VAL A 496 16.22 8.06 5.72
CA VAL A 496 15.08 7.66 4.87
C VAL A 496 15.57 7.19 3.51
N ALA A 497 16.58 7.86 2.94
CA ALA A 497 17.21 7.49 1.66
C ALA A 497 17.83 6.08 1.71
N GLU A 498 18.60 5.77 2.77
CA GLU A 498 19.19 4.44 2.99
C GLU A 498 18.13 3.33 3.02
N LYS A 499 17.03 3.58 3.76
CA LYS A 499 15.91 2.63 3.84
C LYS A 499 15.15 2.53 2.54
N PHE A 500 14.99 3.64 1.83
CA PHE A 500 14.33 3.65 0.52
C PHE A 500 15.11 2.81 -0.49
N VAL A 501 16.44 2.93 -0.57
CA VAL A 501 17.28 2.09 -1.44
C VAL A 501 17.20 0.61 -1.05
N THR A 502 17.21 0.32 0.25
CA THR A 502 16.99 -1.06 0.75
C THR A 502 15.65 -1.61 0.24
N ASN A 503 14.57 -0.83 0.36
CA ASN A 503 13.23 -1.24 -0.08
C ASN A 503 13.17 -1.37 -1.62
N LEU A 504 13.79 -0.46 -2.37
CA LEU A 504 13.84 -0.54 -3.83
C LEU A 504 14.47 -1.86 -4.33
N LEU A 505 15.50 -2.36 -3.66
CA LEU A 505 16.23 -3.55 -4.13
C LEU A 505 15.74 -4.87 -3.53
N LEU A 506 15.10 -4.85 -2.35
CA LEU A 506 14.70 -6.06 -1.63
C LEU A 506 13.17 -6.29 -1.56
N ASP A 507 12.34 -5.26 -1.75
CA ASP A 507 10.89 -5.42 -1.78
C ASP A 507 10.46 -6.12 -3.08
N GLU A 508 9.54 -7.08 -2.98
CA GLU A 508 8.96 -7.79 -4.13
C GLU A 508 7.99 -6.89 -4.91
N GLU A 509 7.41 -5.90 -4.25
CA GLU A 509 6.47 -4.94 -4.84
C GLU A 509 7.16 -3.61 -5.20
N SER A 510 8.49 -3.59 -5.26
CA SER A 510 9.24 -2.40 -5.65
C SER A 510 9.11 -2.13 -7.16
N ILE A 511 9.30 -0.87 -7.55
CA ILE A 511 9.34 -0.51 -8.98
C ILE A 511 10.51 -1.18 -9.73
N ILE A 512 11.62 -1.48 -9.05
CA ILE A 512 12.75 -2.20 -9.66
C ILE A 512 12.36 -3.64 -9.93
N THR A 513 11.66 -4.29 -9.00
CA THR A 513 11.14 -5.65 -9.21
C THR A 513 10.03 -5.69 -10.26
N ASP A 514 9.17 -4.65 -10.39
CA ASP A 514 8.26 -4.52 -11.54
C ASP A 514 9.04 -4.42 -12.87
N MET A 515 10.09 -3.61 -12.92
CA MET A 515 10.95 -3.49 -14.11
C MET A 515 11.61 -4.83 -14.46
N GLU A 516 12.05 -5.60 -13.46
CA GLU A 516 12.61 -6.93 -13.62
C GLU A 516 11.59 -7.93 -14.19
N ARG A 517 10.39 -7.99 -13.60
CA ARG A 517 9.28 -8.83 -14.08
C ARG A 517 8.90 -8.51 -15.54
N ARG A 518 9.12 -7.27 -15.96
CA ARG A 518 8.86 -6.79 -17.32
C ARG A 518 10.05 -6.91 -18.28
N ASN A 519 11.15 -7.53 -17.83
CA ASN A 519 12.41 -7.69 -18.58
C ASN A 519 13.01 -6.35 -19.06
N ILE A 520 12.85 -5.30 -18.26
CA ILE A 520 13.45 -3.98 -18.51
C ILE A 520 14.83 -3.90 -17.85
N THR A 521 15.06 -4.61 -16.74
CA THR A 521 16.36 -4.63 -16.07
C THR A 521 17.40 -5.44 -16.86
N SER A 522 18.66 -5.05 -16.78
CA SER A 522 19.75 -5.85 -17.36
C SER A 522 19.90 -7.21 -16.66
N ALA A 523 20.32 -8.25 -17.39
CA ALA A 523 20.49 -9.59 -16.82
C ALA A 523 21.55 -9.64 -15.69
N SER A 524 22.57 -8.78 -15.75
CA SER A 524 23.63 -8.62 -14.74
C SER A 524 23.32 -7.58 -13.67
N PHE A 525 22.10 -7.03 -13.61
CA PHE A 525 21.77 -5.85 -12.82
C PHE A 525 22.21 -5.94 -11.35
N TYR A 526 21.87 -7.03 -10.66
CA TYR A 526 22.24 -7.21 -9.25
C TYR A 526 23.74 -7.50 -9.07
N GLU A 527 24.36 -8.26 -9.98
CA GLU A 527 25.81 -8.49 -9.97
C GLU A 527 26.59 -7.18 -10.12
N ASP A 528 26.15 -6.31 -11.02
CA ASP A 528 26.76 -5.01 -11.27
C ASP A 528 26.56 -4.05 -10.08
N ILE A 529 25.40 -4.09 -9.41
CA ILE A 529 25.13 -3.31 -8.19
C ILE A 529 26.06 -3.71 -7.05
N LEU A 530 26.37 -5.00 -6.90
CA LEU A 530 27.27 -5.49 -5.85
C LEU A 530 28.68 -4.89 -5.99
N ALA A 531 29.13 -4.65 -7.23
CA ALA A 531 30.41 -4.02 -7.53
C ALA A 531 30.42 -2.50 -7.32
N LEU A 532 29.26 -1.86 -7.21
CA LEU A 532 29.15 -0.39 -7.15
C LEU A 532 29.46 0.15 -5.76
N GLU A 533 30.32 1.17 -5.67
CA GLU A 533 30.68 1.82 -4.42
C GLU A 533 29.85 3.10 -4.21
N HIS A 534 28.80 3.01 -3.39
CA HIS A 534 27.94 4.15 -3.04
C HIS A 534 27.52 4.11 -1.57
N GLU A 535 27.36 5.28 -0.93
CA GLU A 535 27.06 5.37 0.52
C GLU A 535 25.73 4.71 0.93
N TYR A 536 24.77 4.62 0.00
CA TYR A 536 23.46 3.97 0.22
C TYR A 536 23.49 2.45 0.01
N LEU A 537 24.57 1.91 -0.57
CA LEU A 537 24.78 0.48 -0.79
C LEU A 537 25.61 -0.11 0.36
N THR A 538 25.01 -0.15 1.55
CA THR A 538 25.68 -0.65 2.76
C THR A 538 26.10 -2.12 2.62
N ASP A 539 27.15 -2.53 3.34
CA ASP A 539 27.60 -3.93 3.37
C ASP A 539 26.49 -4.91 3.76
N SER A 540 25.61 -4.50 4.68
CA SER A 540 24.45 -5.29 5.07
C SER A 540 23.44 -5.47 3.93
N LEU A 541 23.22 -4.45 3.11
CA LEU A 541 22.35 -4.54 1.95
C LEU A 541 22.96 -5.44 0.88
N LYS A 542 24.26 -5.27 0.59
CA LYS A 542 24.98 -6.14 -0.35
C LYS A 542 24.97 -7.60 0.07
N ALA A 543 25.10 -7.89 1.37
CA ALA A 543 25.01 -9.24 1.91
C ALA A 543 23.61 -9.87 1.74
N GLU A 544 22.54 -9.08 1.81
CA GLU A 544 21.17 -9.56 1.52
C GLU A 544 20.95 -9.75 0.02
N LEU A 545 21.48 -8.86 -0.83
CA LEU A 545 21.39 -8.99 -2.29
C LEU A 545 22.10 -10.24 -2.81
N LEU A 546 23.20 -10.66 -2.19
CA LEU A 546 23.90 -11.90 -2.53
C LEU A 546 23.09 -13.19 -2.28
N LYS A 547 21.97 -13.10 -1.54
CA LYS A 547 21.07 -14.23 -1.29
C LYS A 547 19.95 -14.35 -2.32
N ARG A 548 19.69 -13.27 -3.07
CA ARG A 548 18.84 -13.28 -4.26
C ARG A 548 19.68 -13.78 -5.43
#